data_AF-A0A847ANJ2-F1
#
_entry.id   AF-A0A847ANJ2-F1
#
_cell.length_a   1.000
_cell.length_b   1.000
_cell.length_c   1.000
_cell.angle_alpha   90.00
_cell.angle_beta   90.00
_cell.angle_gamma   90.00
#
_symmetry.space_group_name_H-M   'P 1'
#
loop_
_entity.id
_entity.type
_entity.pdbx_description
1 polymer ?
#
loop_
_entity_poly.entity_id
_entity_poly.type
_entity_poly.pdbx_seq_one_letter_code
_entity_poly.pdbx_strand_id
1 'polypeptide(L)'
;FKGGITTYLSENPFNLPFSEITGENGEVTVRAMAESVKKLYSSDHSIATLEISGSVLIAVAGPDVTVVEKILPGDNKERNIIRISQTALHILRRMLINKQ
;
A
#
# COMPACT_ATOMS: atom_id res chain seq x y z
N PHE A 1 -7.85 11.68 9.90
CA PHE A 1 -8.13 10.49 9.08
C PHE A 1 -9.41 10.75 8.30
N LYS A 2 -9.40 10.61 6.96
CA LYS A 2 -10.54 10.97 6.09
C LYS A 2 -11.36 9.76 5.61
N GLY A 3 -10.83 8.54 5.74
CA GLY A 3 -11.50 7.31 5.30
C GLY A 3 -10.50 6.23 4.90
N GLY A 4 -11.02 5.07 4.50
CA GLY A 4 -10.22 3.93 4.04
C GLY A 4 -11.06 2.99 3.16
N ILE A 5 -10.38 2.18 2.35
CA ILE A 5 -11.00 1.16 1.48
C ILE A 5 -10.34 -0.18 1.82
N THR A 6 -11.17 -1.22 1.95
CA THR A 6 -10.72 -2.61 2.02
C THR A 6 -11.39 -3.35 0.89
N THR A 7 -10.60 -4.02 0.06
CA THR A 7 -11.08 -4.69 -1.15
C THR A 7 -10.17 -5.85 -1.49
N TYR A 8 -10.73 -6.82 -2.19
CA TYR A 8 -9.97 -7.91 -2.78
C TYR A 8 -9.71 -7.63 -4.25
N LEU A 9 -8.57 -8.10 -4.72
CA LEU A 9 -8.14 -7.92 -6.11
C LEU A 9 -9.16 -8.44 -7.14
N SER A 10 -9.90 -9.49 -6.79
CA SER A 10 -10.99 -10.05 -7.60
C SER A 10 -12.13 -9.08 -7.88
N GLU A 11 -12.28 -8.04 -7.05
CA GLU A 11 -13.33 -7.02 -7.18
C GLU A 11 -12.88 -5.86 -8.07
N ASN A 12 -11.56 -5.76 -8.37
CA ASN A 12 -10.91 -4.75 -9.19
C ASN A 12 -11.54 -3.33 -9.10
N PRO A 13 -11.69 -2.73 -7.90
CA PRO A 13 -12.40 -1.46 -7.75
C PRO A 13 -11.65 -0.27 -8.37
N PHE A 14 -10.40 -0.45 -8.74
CA PHE A 14 -9.57 0.56 -9.40
C PHE A 14 -9.59 0.44 -10.93
N ASN A 15 -10.31 -0.56 -11.46
CA ASN A 15 -10.44 -0.85 -12.88
C ASN A 15 -9.07 -0.95 -13.59
N LEU A 16 -8.09 -1.53 -12.89
CA LEU A 16 -6.73 -1.71 -13.39
C LEU A 16 -6.65 -2.98 -14.26
N PRO A 17 -5.81 -3.03 -15.31
CA PRO A 17 -5.61 -4.23 -16.09
C PRO A 17 -5.03 -5.36 -15.23
N PHE A 18 -5.62 -6.57 -15.24
CA PHE A 18 -5.13 -7.71 -14.45
C PHE A 18 -3.63 -8.03 -14.68
N SER A 19 -3.09 -7.75 -15.87
CA SER A 19 -1.67 -7.90 -16.20
C SER A 19 -0.73 -6.96 -15.43
N GLU A 20 -1.22 -5.80 -14.98
CA GLU A 20 -0.46 -4.88 -14.11
C GLU A 20 -0.49 -5.34 -12.64
N ILE A 21 -1.52 -6.12 -12.32
CA ILE A 21 -1.83 -6.60 -10.99
C ILE A 21 -1.17 -7.96 -10.69
N THR A 22 -0.97 -8.82 -11.69
CA THR A 22 -0.37 -10.15 -11.51
C THR A 22 1.07 -10.21 -12.04
N GLY A 23 2.09 -10.18 -11.16
CA GLY A 23 3.50 -10.40 -11.52
C GLY A 23 4.51 -9.43 -10.87
N GLU A 24 5.71 -9.34 -11.45
CA GLU A 24 6.81 -8.39 -11.09
C GLU A 24 6.35 -6.92 -10.94
N ASN A 25 5.18 -6.58 -11.46
CA ASN A 25 4.59 -5.24 -11.44
C ASN A 25 3.71 -4.93 -10.20
N GLY A 26 3.69 -5.80 -9.18
CA GLY A 26 2.94 -5.54 -7.94
C GLY A 26 3.28 -4.19 -7.28
N GLU A 27 4.50 -3.71 -7.43
CA GLU A 27 4.92 -2.39 -6.95
C GLU A 27 4.17 -1.23 -7.63
N VAL A 28 3.95 -1.34 -8.95
CA VAL A 28 3.19 -0.35 -9.73
C VAL A 28 1.75 -0.32 -9.24
N THR A 29 1.15 -1.49 -9.02
CA THR A 29 -0.23 -1.61 -8.53
C THR A 29 -0.39 -1.00 -7.15
N VAL A 30 0.44 -1.39 -6.16
CA VAL A 30 0.31 -0.85 -4.79
C VAL A 30 0.57 0.66 -4.74
N ARG A 31 1.47 1.18 -5.60
CA ARG A 31 1.73 2.62 -5.74
C ARG A 31 0.50 3.34 -6.29
N ALA A 32 -0.08 2.82 -7.38
CA ALA A 32 -1.30 3.38 -7.96
C ALA A 32 -2.48 3.35 -6.98
N MET A 33 -2.60 2.30 -6.15
CA MET A 33 -3.61 2.22 -5.09
C MET A 33 -3.45 3.34 -4.06
N ALA A 34 -2.23 3.55 -3.53
CA ALA A 34 -1.97 4.62 -2.58
C ALA A 34 -2.32 6.00 -3.20
N GLU A 35 -1.79 6.30 -4.38
CA GLU A 35 -2.04 7.57 -5.07
C GLU A 35 -3.52 7.81 -5.39
N SER A 36 -4.25 6.75 -5.77
CA SER A 36 -5.69 6.84 -6.03
C SER A 36 -6.47 7.15 -4.77
N VAL A 37 -6.15 6.49 -3.64
CA VAL A 37 -6.80 6.75 -2.34
C VAL A 37 -6.48 8.16 -1.84
N LYS A 38 -5.23 8.63 -2.01
CA LYS A 38 -4.82 10.00 -1.70
C LYS A 38 -5.68 11.03 -2.44
N LYS A 39 -5.85 10.83 -3.76
CA LYS A 39 -6.68 11.70 -4.62
C LYS A 39 -8.15 11.63 -4.24
N LEU A 40 -8.70 10.43 -4.06
CA LEU A 40 -10.10 10.20 -3.72
C LEU A 40 -10.51 10.93 -2.44
N TYR A 41 -9.70 10.85 -1.40
CA TYR A 41 -9.98 11.51 -0.12
C TYR A 41 -9.38 12.91 0.00
N SER A 42 -8.68 13.40 -1.03
CA SER A 42 -7.94 14.67 -1.00
C SER A 42 -7.06 14.80 0.25
N SER A 43 -6.33 13.74 0.62
CA SER A 43 -5.45 13.71 1.79
C SER A 43 -4.00 14.03 1.42
N ASP A 44 -3.21 14.53 2.37
CA ASP A 44 -1.78 14.78 2.13
C ASP A 44 -0.99 13.47 2.01
N HIS A 45 -1.45 12.44 2.73
CA HIS A 45 -0.84 11.13 2.79
C HIS A 45 -1.88 10.03 2.64
N SER A 46 -1.46 8.87 2.16
CA SER A 46 -2.26 7.65 2.08
C SER A 46 -1.38 6.42 2.19
N ILE A 47 -1.97 5.32 2.66
CA ILE A 47 -1.30 4.01 2.76
C ILE A 47 -2.11 3.01 1.95
N ALA A 48 -1.43 2.15 1.20
CA ALA A 48 -2.00 0.97 0.56
C ALA A 48 -1.17 -0.27 0.88
N THR A 49 -1.83 -1.42 1.01
CA THR A 49 -1.19 -2.71 1.23
C THR A 49 -1.76 -3.72 0.27
N LEU A 50 -0.91 -4.50 -0.39
CA LEU A 50 -1.28 -5.51 -1.37
C LEU A 50 -0.54 -6.82 -1.07
N GLU A 51 -1.28 -7.90 -0.85
CA GLU A 51 -0.71 -9.25 -0.82
C GLU A 51 -0.71 -9.84 -2.24
N ILE A 52 0.45 -10.26 -2.72
CA ILE A 52 0.63 -10.85 -4.05
C ILE A 52 1.72 -11.93 -4.00
N SER A 53 1.41 -13.12 -4.51
CA SER A 53 2.36 -14.23 -4.67
C SER A 53 3.18 -14.54 -3.42
N GLY A 54 2.53 -14.52 -2.24
CA GLY A 54 3.17 -14.79 -0.95
C GLY A 54 4.05 -13.66 -0.40
N SER A 55 4.05 -12.48 -1.04
CA SER A 55 4.67 -11.26 -0.53
C SER A 55 3.60 -10.23 -0.18
N VAL A 56 3.89 -9.35 0.78
CA VAL A 56 3.06 -8.17 1.05
C VAL A 56 3.83 -6.94 0.64
N LEU A 57 3.24 -6.14 -0.23
CA LEU A 57 3.72 -4.84 -0.65
C LEU A 57 2.98 -3.77 0.14
N ILE A 58 3.72 -2.76 0.59
CA ILE A 58 3.18 -1.60 1.31
C ILE A 58 3.60 -0.36 0.54
N ALA A 59 2.64 0.48 0.16
CA ALA A 59 2.92 1.80 -0.40
C ALA A 59 2.45 2.89 0.56
N VAL A 60 3.27 3.92 0.74
CA VAL A 60 2.91 5.15 1.44
C VAL A 60 3.14 6.32 0.50
N ALA A 61 2.05 6.93 0.04
CA ALA A 61 2.11 8.14 -0.76
C ALA A 61 2.08 9.36 0.15
N GLY A 62 3.07 10.23 0.02
CA GLY A 62 3.11 11.56 0.63
C GLY A 62 2.85 12.64 -0.42
N PRO A 63 3.04 13.93 -0.08
CA PRO A 63 2.85 15.05 -0.99
C PRO A 63 3.66 14.92 -2.29
N ASP A 64 4.96 14.61 -2.15
CA ASP A 64 5.93 14.66 -3.25
C ASP A 64 6.37 13.28 -3.77
N VAL A 65 6.36 12.26 -2.90
CA VAL A 65 6.90 10.93 -3.22
C VAL A 65 6.02 9.81 -2.68
N THR A 66 6.00 8.69 -3.40
CA THR A 66 5.40 7.43 -2.95
C THR A 66 6.50 6.39 -2.68
N VAL A 67 6.62 5.97 -1.42
CA VAL A 67 7.55 4.92 -0.99
C VAL A 67 6.85 3.56 -1.08
N VAL A 68 7.54 2.55 -1.61
CA VAL A 68 7.04 1.17 -1.67
C VAL A 68 8.02 0.24 -0.96
N GLU A 69 7.51 -0.65 -0.13
CA GLU A 69 8.29 -1.63 0.62
C GLU A 69 7.69 -3.03 0.42
N LYS A 70 8.55 -4.02 0.17
CA LYS A 70 8.17 -5.43 0.05
C LYS A 70 8.54 -6.20 1.32
N ILE A 71 7.58 -6.95 1.86
CA ILE A 71 7.73 -7.79 3.04
C ILE A 71 7.43 -9.23 2.66
N LEU A 72 8.25 -10.15 3.19
CA LEU A 72 7.96 -11.58 3.16
C LEU A 72 7.29 -11.98 4.48
N PRO A 73 5.97 -12.22 4.50
CA PRO A 73 5.28 -12.70 5.69
C PRO A 73 5.77 -14.10 6.09
N GLY A 74 5.83 -14.37 7.39
CA GLY A 74 6.11 -15.72 7.92
C GLY A 74 4.84 -16.54 8.10
N ASP A 75 4.91 -17.65 8.84
CA ASP A 75 3.80 -18.62 8.91
C ASP A 75 2.59 -18.17 9.75
N ASN A 76 2.74 -17.10 10.54
CA ASN A 76 1.67 -16.61 11.42
C ASN A 76 0.96 -15.38 10.81
N LYS A 77 -0.20 -15.63 10.18
CA LYS A 77 -1.00 -14.59 9.50
C LYS A 77 -1.39 -13.42 10.40
N GLU A 78 -1.87 -13.69 11.62
CA GLU A 78 -2.31 -12.62 12.54
C GLU A 78 -1.13 -11.70 12.92
N ARG A 79 0.01 -12.30 13.26
CA ARG A 79 1.24 -11.55 13.55
C ARG A 79 1.72 -10.78 12.32
N ASN A 80 1.57 -11.33 11.12
CA ASN A 80 1.93 -10.63 9.89
C ASN A 80 1.06 -9.39 9.69
N ILE A 81 -0.26 -9.48 9.87
CA ILE A 81 -1.17 -8.33 9.74
C ILE A 81 -0.72 -7.20 10.68
N ILE A 82 -0.48 -7.51 11.96
CA ILE A 82 0.00 -6.52 12.93
C ILE A 82 1.33 -5.89 12.50
N ARG A 83 2.29 -6.71 12.05
CA ARG A 83 3.60 -6.24 11.57
C ARG A 83 3.47 -5.35 10.35
N ILE A 84 2.65 -5.72 9.38
CA ILE A 84 2.39 -4.95 8.15
C ILE A 84 1.84 -3.57 8.52
N SER A 85 0.84 -3.51 9.40
CA SER A 85 0.29 -2.23 9.88
C SER A 85 1.34 -1.37 10.58
N GLN A 86 2.16 -1.96 11.45
CA GLN A 86 3.24 -1.25 12.14
C GLN A 86 4.31 -0.75 11.18
N THR A 87 4.72 -1.54 10.19
CA THR A 87 5.69 -1.14 9.17
C THR A 87 5.16 0.01 8.33
N ALA A 88 3.89 -0.05 7.90
CA ALA A 88 3.26 1.02 7.14
C ALA A 88 3.26 2.36 7.92
N LEU A 89 2.87 2.31 9.20
CA LEU A 89 2.91 3.49 10.07
C LEU A 89 4.34 3.98 10.33
N HIS A 90 5.31 3.07 10.41
CA HIS A 90 6.71 3.45 10.55
C HIS A 90 7.24 4.16 9.29
N ILE A 91 6.89 3.68 8.09
CA ILE A 91 7.23 4.36 6.82
C ILE A 91 6.63 5.78 6.82
N LEU A 92 5.33 5.90 7.11
CA LEU A 92 4.66 7.20 7.20
C LEU A 92 5.34 8.12 8.24
N ARG A 93 5.66 7.60 9.42
CA ARG A 93 6.38 8.36 10.46
C ARG A 93 7.70 8.91 9.94
N ARG A 94 8.49 8.09 9.24
CA ARG A 94 9.78 8.54 8.67
C ARG A 94 9.57 9.66 7.64
N MET A 95 8.56 9.55 6.79
CA MET A 95 8.22 10.60 5.81
C MET A 95 7.86 11.92 6.51
N LEU A 96 7.04 11.86 7.56
CA LEU A 96 6.61 13.05 8.30
C LEU A 96 7.76 13.73 9.06
N ILE A 97 8.67 12.94 9.64
CA ILE A 97 9.80 13.47 10.42
C ILE A 97 10.89 14.03 9.50
N ASN A 98 11.17 13.36 8.38
CA ASN A 98 12.34 13.67 7.55
C ASN A 98 12.10 14.72 6.46
N LYS A 99 10.92 15.37 6.37
CA LYS A 99 10.54 16.41 5.38
C LYS A 99 11.43 16.39 4.13
N GLN A 100 11.31 15.33 3.33
CA GLN A 100 11.84 15.36 1.96
C GLN A 100 10.85 16.13 1.09
#